data_AF-A0AAJ5E3E4-F1
#
_entry.id   AF-A0AAJ5E3E4-F1
#
_cell.length_a   1.000
_cell.length_b   1.000
_cell.length_c   1.000
_cell.angle_alpha   90.00
_cell.angle_beta   90.00
_cell.angle_gamma   90.00
#
_symmetry.space_group_name_H-M   'P 1'
#
loop_
_entity.id
_entity.type
_entity.pdbx_description
1 polymer ?
#
loop_
_entity_poly.entity_id
_entity_poly.type
_entity_poly.pdbx_seq_one_letter_code
_entity_poly.pdbx_strand_id
1 'polypeptide(L)'
;SGERMSEIVIQWYRTSAQGTQEHYYTTKLEDAIIVAINNKMHNCQDPSNSHFTHLEEVQFTYRKITWTHEVSGTSGSDDWRQPVA
;
A
#
# COMPACT_ATOMS: atom_id res chain seq x y z
N SER A 1 6.24 -2.69 19.72
CA SER A 1 7.48 -1.89 19.85
C SER A 1 7.36 -0.48 19.25
N GLY A 2 6.35 -0.16 18.42
CA GLY A 2 6.24 1.17 17.81
C GLY A 2 7.38 1.50 16.85
N GLU A 3 7.96 0.45 16.25
CA GLU A 3 9.10 0.55 15.36
C GLU A 3 8.77 1.40 14.14
N ARG A 4 9.72 2.26 13.76
CA ARG A 4 9.62 3.07 12.56
C ARG A 4 10.27 2.34 11.41
N MET A 5 9.48 2.02 10.40
CA MET A 5 9.97 1.53 9.13
C MET A 5 10.49 2.72 8.33
N SER A 6 11.77 2.71 7.98
CA SER A 6 12.40 3.78 7.21
C SER A 6 11.71 4.00 5.87
N GLU A 7 11.27 2.91 5.24
CA GLU A 7 10.64 2.93 3.93
C GLU A 7 9.61 1.79 3.79
N ILE A 8 8.46 2.12 3.21
CA ILE A 8 7.48 1.14 2.70
C ILE A 8 7.21 1.52 1.24
N VAL A 9 7.31 0.54 0.34
CA VAL A 9 7.03 0.73 -1.09
C VAL A 9 5.90 -0.20 -1.51
N ILE A 10 4.80 0.40 -1.98
CA ILE A 10 3.65 -0.31 -2.55
C ILE A 10 3.70 -0.10 -4.06
N GLN A 11 3.91 -1.20 -4.79
CA GLN A 11 3.95 -1.22 -6.25
C GLN A 11 2.63 -1.75 -6.79
N TRP A 12 1.97 -0.92 -7.60
CA TRP A 12 0.69 -1.26 -8.21
C TRP A 12 0.90 -1.78 -9.62
N TYR A 13 0.32 -2.95 -9.89
CA TYR A 13 0.41 -3.61 -11.18
C TYR A 13 -0.95 -3.60 -11.89
N ARG A 14 -0.91 -3.54 -13.22
CA ARG A 14 -2.06 -3.75 -14.09
C ARG A 14 -1.64 -4.52 -15.33
N THR A 15 -2.61 -5.08 -16.05
CA THR A 15 -2.36 -5.69 -17.36
C THR A 15 -2.17 -4.61 -18.41
N SER A 16 -1.03 -4.64 -19.10
CA SER A 16 -0.68 -3.73 -20.20
C SER A 16 -1.44 -4.07 -21.48
N ALA A 17 -1.34 -3.19 -22.49
CA ALA A 17 -1.88 -3.46 -23.83
C ALA A 17 -1.23 -4.68 -24.50
N GLN A 18 -0.02 -5.06 -24.07
CA GLN A 18 0.72 -6.24 -24.54
C GLN A 18 0.36 -7.51 -23.75
N GLY A 19 -0.56 -7.43 -22.80
CA GLY A 19 -0.99 -8.57 -21.97
C GLY A 19 -0.01 -8.94 -20.85
N THR A 20 0.99 -8.09 -20.58
CA THR A 20 1.99 -8.31 -19.51
C THR A 20 1.60 -7.54 -18.26
N GLN A 21 2.08 -7.98 -17.08
CA GLN A 21 1.94 -7.19 -15.86
C GLN A 21 2.92 -6.02 -15.90
N GLU A 22 2.39 -4.79 -15.91
CA GLU A 22 3.20 -3.57 -15.84
C GLU A 22 3.05 -2.89 -14.49
N HIS A 23 4.18 -2.49 -13.91
CA HIS A 23 4.22 -1.63 -12.73
C HIS A 23 3.91 -0.20 -13.19
N TYR A 24 2.72 0.31 -12.84
CA TYR A 24 2.26 1.60 -13.37
C TYR A 24 2.23 2.73 -12.32
N TYR A 25 2.26 2.37 -11.04
CA TYR A 25 2.13 3.34 -9.95
C TYR A 25 2.88 2.86 -8.71
N THR A 26 3.50 3.79 -8.01
CA THR A 26 4.20 3.56 -6.74
C THR A 26 3.60 4.47 -5.66
N THR A 27 3.25 3.89 -4.51
CA THR A 27 3.04 4.63 -3.27
C THR A 27 4.19 4.33 -2.32
N LYS A 28 4.97 5.35 -1.96
CA LYS A 28 6.10 5.25 -1.03
C LYS A 28 5.78 5.99 0.26
N LEU A 29 5.97 5.32 1.39
CA LEU A 29 5.86 5.91 2.73
C LEU A 29 7.24 5.97 3.38
N GLU A 30 7.56 7.08 4.04
CA GLU A 30 8.79 7.26 4.80
C GLU A 30 8.48 7.45 6.30
N ASP A 31 9.34 6.89 7.16
CA ASP A 31 9.19 6.88 8.62
C ASP A 31 7.80 6.40 9.08
N ALA A 32 7.34 5.28 8.52
CA ALA A 32 6.01 4.75 8.80
C ALA A 32 5.96 3.90 10.08
N ILE A 33 4.81 3.88 10.75
CA ILE A 33 4.56 3.06 11.94
C ILE A 33 3.24 2.30 11.75
N ILE A 34 3.23 1.02 12.12
CA ILE A 34 2.01 0.21 12.17
C ILE A 34 1.16 0.69 13.35
N VAL A 35 -0.08 1.10 13.06
CA VAL A 35 -1.04 1.56 14.09
C VAL A 35 -2.07 0.50 14.45
N ALA A 36 -2.38 -0.40 13.52
CA ALA A 36 -3.29 -1.51 13.76
C ALA A 36 -2.97 -2.68 12.81
N ILE A 37 -3.30 -3.89 13.29
CA ILE A 37 -3.28 -5.12 12.49
C ILE A 37 -4.61 -5.82 12.78
N ASN A 38 -5.45 -5.96 11.75
CA ASN A 38 -6.72 -6.68 11.86
C ASN A 38 -6.62 -8.00 11.09
N ASN A 39 -6.61 -9.11 11.83
CA ASN A 39 -6.61 -10.46 11.25
C ASN A 39 -8.04 -10.92 11.01
N LYS A 40 -8.33 -11.38 9.79
CA LYS A 40 -9.64 -11.87 9.37
C LYS A 40 -9.54 -13.27 8.78
N MET A 41 -10.33 -14.18 9.36
CA MET A 41 -10.60 -15.50 8.80
C MET A 41 -12.10 -15.61 8.55
N HIS A 42 -12.47 -15.95 7.31
CA HIS A 42 -13.88 -16.13 6.96
C HIS A 42 -14.42 -17.47 7.47
N ASN A 43 -15.73 -17.56 7.62
CA ASN A 43 -16.39 -18.79 8.04
C ASN A 43 -16.16 -19.90 7.00
N CYS A 44 -15.53 -21.01 7.39
CA CYS A 44 -15.24 -22.15 6.53
C CYS A 44 -16.49 -22.89 6.02
N GLN A 45 -17.65 -22.70 6.65
CA GLN A 45 -18.90 -23.32 6.24
C GLN A 45 -19.64 -22.53 5.15
N ASP A 46 -19.21 -21.30 4.85
CA ASP A 46 -19.82 -20.48 3.81
C ASP A 46 -19.08 -20.66 2.47
N PRO A 47 -19.67 -21.36 1.47
CA PRO A 47 -19.00 -21.64 0.21
C PRO A 47 -18.67 -20.38 -0.59
N SER A 48 -19.40 -19.28 -0.35
CA SER A 48 -19.14 -18.00 -1.04
C SER A 48 -17.76 -17.43 -0.70
N ASN A 49 -17.24 -17.76 0.49
CA ASN A 49 -15.93 -17.28 0.98
C ASN A 49 -14.80 -18.30 0.77
N SER A 50 -15.06 -19.43 0.09
CA SER A 50 -14.09 -20.53 -0.08
C SER A 50 -12.81 -20.15 -0.82
N HIS A 51 -12.84 -19.06 -1.60
CA HIS A 51 -11.70 -18.54 -2.33
C HIS A 51 -10.78 -17.66 -1.46
N PHE A 52 -11.23 -17.25 -0.27
CA PHE A 52 -10.41 -16.50 0.67
C PHE A 52 -9.60 -17.44 1.57
N THR A 53 -8.40 -17.00 1.91
CA THR A 53 -7.55 -17.61 2.94
C THR A 53 -7.56 -16.71 4.19
N HIS A 54 -6.46 -16.68 4.94
CA HIS A 54 -6.25 -15.71 6.00
C HIS A 54 -5.95 -14.35 5.40
N LEU A 55 -6.66 -13.32 5.86
CA LEU A 55 -6.41 -11.94 5.46
C LEU A 55 -5.86 -11.18 6.66
N GLU A 56 -4.85 -10.35 6.41
CA GLU A 56 -4.27 -9.45 7.40
C GLU A 56 -4.33 -8.03 6.85
N GLU A 57 -5.06 -7.17 7.55
CA GLU A 57 -5.15 -5.75 7.23
C GLU A 57 -4.18 -4.98 8.13
N VAL A 58 -3.07 -4.52 7.56
CA VAL A 58 -2.04 -3.73 8.25
C VAL A 58 -2.26 -2.26 7.95
N GLN A 59 -2.41 -1.45 9.00
CA GLN A 59 -2.64 -0.01 8.88
C GLN A 59 -1.38 0.76 9.26
N PHE A 60 -1.03 1.74 8.42
CA PHE A 60 0.17 2.56 8.59
C PHE A 60 -0.18 4.02 8.81
N THR A 61 0.50 4.63 9.78
CA THR A 61 0.74 6.08 9.76
C THR A 61 2.12 6.35 9.20
N TYR A 62 2.33 7.54 8.67
CA TYR A 62 3.56 7.91 7.99
C TYR A 62 3.89 9.37 8.26
N ARG A 63 5.16 9.72 8.06
CA ARG A 63 5.59 11.13 8.09
C ARG A 63 5.43 11.78 6.72
N LYS A 64 5.89 11.07 5.68
CA LYS A 64 5.86 11.53 4.29
C LYS A 64 5.33 10.42 3.41
N ILE A 65 4.54 10.83 2.42
CA ILE A 65 4.01 9.99 1.37
C ILE A 65 4.42 10.57 0.02
N THR A 66 4.77 9.70 -0.91
CA THR A 66 5.05 10.07 -2.31
C THR A 66 4.28 9.13 -3.20
N TRP A 67 3.58 9.70 -4.17
CA TRP A 67 2.88 9.00 -5.21
C TRP A 67 3.57 9.26 -6.55
N THR A 68 3.84 8.19 -7.29
CA THR A 68 4.47 8.28 -8.61
C THR A 68 3.67 7.45 -9.60
N HIS A 69 3.18 8.07 -10.67
CA HIS A 69 2.62 7.34 -11.80
C HIS A 69 3.73 7.05 -12.81
N GLU A 70 4.33 5.88 -12.73
CA GLU A 70 5.53 5.48 -13.49
C GLU A 70 5.35 5.62 -15.01
N VAL A 71 4.18 5.27 -15.53
CA VAL A 71 3.92 5.31 -16.99
C VAL A 71 3.62 6.73 -17.50
N SER A 72 3.02 7.59 -16.69
CA SER A 72 2.61 8.96 -17.09
C SER A 72 3.62 10.02 -16.66
N GLY A 73 4.60 9.65 -15.81
CA GLY A 73 5.66 10.53 -15.32
C GLY A 73 5.21 11.57 -14.28
N THR A 74 3.94 11.56 -13.87
CA THR A 74 3.43 12.49 -12.85
C THR A 74 3.75 11.99 -11.45
N SER A 75 3.98 12.92 -10.53
CA SER A 75 4.20 12.61 -9.13
C SER A 75 3.58 13.66 -8.22
N GLY A 76 3.29 13.25 -6.99
CA GLY A 76 2.85 14.12 -5.91
C GLY A 76 3.47 13.65 -4.61
N SER A 77 3.62 14.54 -3.65
CA SER A 77 4.13 14.19 -2.32
C SER A 77 3.52 15.09 -1.26
N ASP A 78 3.38 14.54 -0.07
CA ASP A 78 3.01 15.28 1.14
C ASP A 78 3.95 14.89 2.27
N ASP A 79 4.44 15.88 3.03
CA ASP A 79 5.39 15.69 4.13
C ASP A 79 5.02 16.58 5.30
N TRP A 80 4.76 15.97 6.45
CA TRP A 80 4.46 16.69 7.68
C TRP A 80 5.60 17.63 8.13
N ARG A 81 6.85 17.37 7.72
CA ARG A 81 8.00 18.24 8.00
C ARG A 81 8.07 19.46 7.09
N GLN A 82 7.37 19.46 5.96
CA GLN A 82 7.40 20.53 4.95
C GLN A 82 5.99 20.80 4.40
N PRO A 83 5.04 21.26 5.24
CA PRO A 83 3.70 21.57 4.78
C PRO A 83 3.75 22.73 3.78
N VAL A 84 3.01 22.60 2.68
CA VAL A 84 2.83 23.70 1.71
C VAL A 84 1.70 24.60 2.23
N ALA A 85 1.95 25.91 2.27
CA ALA A 85 1.02 26.93 2.73
C ALA A 85 -0.12 27.20 1.74
#